data_AF-A0A097QTN6-F1
#
_entry.id   AF-A0A097QTN6-F1
#
_cell.length_a   1.000
_cell.length_b   1.000
_cell.length_c   1.000
_cell.angle_alpha   90.00
_cell.angle_beta   90.00
_cell.angle_gamma   90.00
#
_symmetry.space_group_name_H-M   'P 1'
#
loop_
_entity.id
_entity.type
_entity.pdbx_description
1 polymer ?
#
loop_
_entity_poly.entity_id
_entity_poly.type
_entity_poly.pdbx_seq_one_letter_code
_entity_poly.pdbx_strand_id
1 'polypeptide(L)'
;MRDELYSIARSEFAEDLIFEIGDRSVVLSIKGLLIARADREGYNFSFFEVTETETVLAVQVKGFIVYIAIESDEELDEEEYAGVGKALLEHLTPKIALLVTKAEKEYRGKADILLDDGMSPELKEFFYSILAKHRQGKSPYEQTEVA
;
A
#
# COMPACT_ATOMS: atom_id res chain seq x y z
N MET A 1 2.52 14.45 -16.57
CA MET A 1 2.04 13.09 -16.97
C MET A 1 2.42 12.03 -15.94
N ARG A 2 3.63 12.07 -15.34
CA ARG A 2 3.91 11.35 -14.09
C ARG A 2 3.53 12.18 -12.86
N ASP A 3 3.62 13.50 -12.99
CA ASP A 3 3.40 14.49 -11.93
C ASP A 3 1.99 14.46 -11.35
N GLU A 4 0.99 14.05 -12.14
CA GLU A 4 -0.39 13.97 -11.66
C GLU A 4 -0.63 12.74 -10.76
N LEU A 5 0.05 11.62 -11.03
CA LEU A 5 0.03 10.46 -10.12
C LEU A 5 0.73 10.78 -8.80
N TYR A 6 1.85 11.52 -8.86
CA TYR A 6 2.50 12.06 -7.66
C TYR A 6 1.60 13.03 -6.90
N SER A 7 0.85 13.88 -7.61
CA SER A 7 -0.10 14.82 -7.00
C SER A 7 -1.23 14.08 -6.29
N ILE A 8 -1.85 13.09 -6.94
CA ILE A 8 -2.90 12.25 -6.33
C ILE A 8 -2.35 11.50 -5.12
N ALA A 9 -1.15 10.91 -5.24
CA ALA A 9 -0.51 10.21 -4.13
C ALA A 9 -0.36 11.12 -2.90
N ARG A 10 0.11 12.35 -3.10
CA ARG A 10 0.28 13.31 -1.99
C ARG A 10 -1.04 13.87 -1.46
N SER A 11 -2.01 14.20 -2.32
CA SER A 11 -3.26 14.82 -1.86
C SER A 11 -4.22 13.84 -1.21
N GLU A 12 -4.25 12.60 -1.71
CA GLU A 12 -5.22 11.62 -1.27
C GLU A 12 -4.67 10.68 -0.19
N PHE A 13 -3.37 10.38 -0.18
CA PHE A 13 -2.82 9.33 0.68
C PHE A 13 -1.90 9.84 1.79
N ALA A 14 -1.37 11.06 1.75
CA ALA A 14 -0.55 11.56 2.86
C ALA A 14 -1.45 12.03 4.01
N GLU A 15 -1.94 11.08 4.82
CA GLU A 15 -2.89 11.32 5.90
C GLU A 15 -2.63 10.38 7.09
N ASP A 16 -3.12 10.84 8.25
CA ASP A 16 -3.24 10.05 9.47
C ASP A 16 -4.72 9.69 9.66
N LEU A 17 -4.99 8.42 9.91
CA LEU A 17 -6.32 7.85 10.10
C LEU A 17 -6.49 7.43 11.55
N ILE A 18 -7.57 7.88 12.18
CA ILE A 18 -7.86 7.58 13.58
C ILE A 18 -8.99 6.55 13.63
N PHE A 19 -8.74 5.42 14.30
CA PHE A 19 -9.69 4.34 14.51
C PHE A 19 -9.99 4.16 15.99
N GLU A 20 -11.26 4.07 16.34
CA GLU A 20 -11.68 3.77 17.71
C GLU A 20 -11.81 2.26 17.89
N ILE A 21 -11.04 1.70 18.84
CA ILE A 21 -11.04 0.27 19.19
C ILE A 21 -11.37 0.15 20.68
N GLY A 22 -12.61 -0.21 20.99
CA GLY A 22 -13.09 -0.23 22.38
C GLY A 22 -13.05 1.17 23.01
N ASP A 23 -12.23 1.33 24.05
CA ASP A 23 -12.03 2.60 24.78
C ASP A 23 -10.74 3.34 24.39
N ARG A 24 -10.02 2.88 23.36
CA ARG A 24 -8.77 3.48 22.88
C ARG A 24 -8.87 3.91 21.41
N SER A 25 -8.04 4.88 21.04
CA SER A 25 -7.91 5.36 19.67
C SER A 25 -6.53 5.01 19.12
N VAL A 26 -6.49 4.42 17.93
CA VAL A 26 -5.27 4.03 17.21
C VAL A 26 -5.09 4.94 16.00
N VAL A 27 -3.85 5.38 15.75
CA VAL A 27 -3.50 6.20 14.60
C VAL A 27 -2.73 5.37 13.58
N LEU A 28 -3.33 5.21 12.39
CA LEU A 28 -2.66 4.64 11.22
C LEU A 28 -2.22 5.75 10.27
N SER A 29 -0.91 5.92 10.13
CA SER A 29 -0.29 6.88 9.23
C SER A 29 0.09 6.22 7.90
N ILE A 30 -0.29 6.80 6.77
CA ILE A 30 0.18 6.30 5.47
C ILE A 30 1.53 6.93 5.13
N LYS A 31 2.59 6.13 5.18
CA LYS A 31 3.97 6.61 4.99
C LYS A 31 4.50 6.45 3.58
N GLY A 32 3.89 5.59 2.75
CA GLY A 32 4.44 5.28 1.44
C GLY A 32 3.42 4.75 0.44
N LEU A 33 3.67 5.01 -0.83
CA LEU A 33 2.83 4.54 -1.93
C LEU A 33 3.70 4.12 -3.11
N LEU A 34 3.49 2.90 -3.61
CA LEU A 34 4.12 2.39 -4.81
C LEU A 34 3.05 1.87 -5.76
N ILE A 35 3.15 2.22 -7.03
CA ILE A 35 2.33 1.63 -8.09
C ILE A 35 3.18 0.73 -8.96
N ALA A 36 2.66 -0.44 -9.31
CA ALA A 36 3.27 -1.39 -10.24
C ALA A 36 2.24 -1.90 -11.24
N ARG A 37 2.69 -2.28 -12.44
CA ARG A 37 1.86 -3.05 -13.37
C ARG A 37 1.72 -4.49 -12.89
N ALA A 38 0.52 -5.03 -13.05
CA ALA A 38 0.22 -6.44 -12.80
C ALA A 38 0.09 -7.18 -14.14
N ASP A 39 0.55 -8.43 -14.20
CA ASP A 39 0.42 -9.28 -15.39
C ASP A 39 -1.02 -9.78 -15.61
N ARG A 40 -1.87 -9.70 -14.57
CA ARG A 40 -3.27 -10.13 -14.62
C ARG A 40 -4.19 -9.03 -14.13
N GLU A 41 -5.35 -8.92 -14.78
CA GLU A 41 -6.47 -8.16 -14.26
C GLU A 41 -7.18 -8.99 -13.19
N GLY A 42 -7.56 -8.34 -12.09
CA GLY A 42 -8.20 -8.98 -10.95
C GLY A 42 -8.40 -7.98 -9.84
N TYR A 43 -9.20 -8.36 -8.85
CA TYR A 43 -9.34 -7.66 -7.59
C TYR A 43 -8.86 -8.59 -6.48
N ASN A 44 -7.78 -8.22 -5.81
CA ASN A 44 -7.25 -8.95 -4.66
C ASN A 44 -6.52 -7.98 -3.74
N PHE A 45 -6.40 -8.35 -2.47
CA PHE A 45 -5.58 -7.61 -1.51
C PHE A 45 -4.78 -8.56 -0.63
N SER A 46 -3.67 -8.05 -0.07
CA SER A 46 -2.82 -8.79 0.87
C SER A 46 -2.16 -7.80 1.83
N PHE A 47 -2.01 -8.21 3.08
CA PHE A 47 -1.25 -7.47 4.09
C PHE A 47 0.10 -8.15 4.31
N PHE A 48 1.15 -7.35 4.47
CA PHE A 48 2.50 -7.81 4.76
C PHE A 48 3.01 -7.08 5.99
N GLU A 49 3.10 -7.79 7.11
CA GLU A 49 3.78 -7.27 8.29
C GLU A 49 5.26 -7.05 7.95
N VAL A 50 5.76 -5.86 8.28
CA VAL A 50 7.17 -5.48 8.12
C VAL A 50 7.84 -5.41 9.49
N THR A 51 7.14 -4.82 10.46
CA THR A 51 7.46 -4.82 11.89
C THR A 51 6.14 -4.88 12.69
N GLU A 52 6.23 -4.93 14.03
CA GLU A 52 5.06 -4.97 14.93
C GLU A 52 4.09 -3.78 14.72
N THR A 53 4.59 -2.64 14.23
CA THR A 53 3.79 -1.43 14.00
C THR A 53 3.73 -1.02 12.53
N GLU A 54 4.36 -1.75 11.63
CA GLU A 54 4.43 -1.38 10.21
C GLU A 54 3.91 -2.49 9.32
N THR A 55 2.97 -2.15 8.45
CA THR A 55 2.39 -3.09 7.50
C THR A 55 2.29 -2.48 6.11
N VAL A 56 2.40 -3.33 5.10
CA VAL A 56 2.13 -2.95 3.71
C VAL A 56 0.85 -3.60 3.22
N LEU A 57 -0.11 -2.77 2.81
CA LEU A 57 -1.29 -3.22 2.10
C LEU A 57 -1.02 -3.21 0.60
N ALA A 58 -1.07 -4.37 -0.05
CA ALA A 58 -1.04 -4.50 -1.50
C ALA A 58 -2.45 -4.71 -2.04
N VAL A 59 -2.90 -3.85 -2.96
CA VAL A 59 -4.21 -3.96 -3.63
C VAL A 59 -4.00 -4.08 -5.14
N GLN A 60 -4.42 -5.20 -5.70
CA GLN A 60 -4.43 -5.44 -7.14
C GLN A 60 -5.78 -5.02 -7.73
N VAL A 61 -5.76 -4.18 -8.76
CA VAL A 61 -6.96 -3.69 -9.45
C VAL A 61 -6.64 -3.29 -10.89
N LYS A 62 -7.48 -3.69 -11.85
CA LYS A 62 -7.42 -3.31 -13.28
C LYS A 62 -6.02 -3.35 -13.93
N GLY A 63 -5.23 -4.38 -13.61
CA GLY A 63 -3.88 -4.56 -14.19
C GLY A 63 -2.79 -3.74 -13.49
N PHE A 64 -3.06 -3.22 -12.30
CA PHE A 64 -2.08 -2.58 -11.42
C PHE A 64 -2.06 -3.24 -10.04
N ILE A 65 -0.95 -3.10 -9.33
CA ILE A 65 -0.86 -3.32 -7.89
C ILE A 65 -0.44 -2.01 -7.24
N VAL A 66 -1.18 -1.59 -6.22
CA VAL A 66 -0.88 -0.44 -5.38
C VAL A 66 -0.43 -0.95 -4.02
N TYR A 67 0.79 -0.62 -3.61
CA TYR A 67 1.33 -0.94 -2.30
C TYR A 67 1.28 0.32 -1.44
N ILE A 68 0.70 0.22 -0.25
CA ILE A 68 0.47 1.31 0.69
C ILE A 68 1.21 0.95 1.98
N ALA A 69 2.20 1.74 2.36
CA ALA A 69 2.97 1.58 3.59
C ALA A 69 2.21 2.28 4.72
N ILE A 70 1.97 1.56 5.81
CA ILE A 70 1.18 2.03 6.94
C ILE A 70 2.00 1.81 8.19
N GLU A 71 2.11 2.86 8.99
CA GLU A 71 2.70 2.83 10.33
C GLU A 71 1.60 3.10 11.35
N SER A 72 1.48 2.23 12.34
CA SER A 72 0.60 2.37 13.50
C SER A 72 1.38 3.02 14.65
N ASP A 73 0.71 3.84 15.45
CA ASP A 73 1.29 4.39 16.68
C ASP A 73 1.42 3.35 17.81
N GLU A 74 0.73 2.21 17.68
CA GLU A 74 0.85 1.06 18.56
C GLU A 74 0.65 -0.29 17.85
N GLU A 75 1.13 -1.37 18.47
CA GLU A 75 0.93 -2.74 17.96
C GLU A 75 -0.57 -3.12 18.06
N LEU A 76 -1.06 -3.77 16.99
CA LEU A 76 -2.44 -4.26 16.89
C LEU A 76 -2.42 -5.79 16.97
N ASP A 77 -3.32 -6.36 17.78
CA ASP A 77 -3.50 -7.81 17.76
C ASP A 77 -4.30 -8.27 16.52
N GLU A 78 -4.38 -9.59 16.30
CA GLU A 78 -5.06 -10.15 15.12
C GLU A 78 -6.55 -9.76 15.02
N GLU A 79 -7.26 -9.65 16.16
CA GLU A 79 -8.70 -9.32 16.17
C GLU A 79 -8.92 -7.85 15.82
N GLU A 80 -8.08 -6.98 16.37
CA GLU A 80 -8.08 -5.54 16.11
C GLU A 80 -7.68 -5.24 14.67
N TYR A 81 -6.65 -5.93 14.17
CA TYR A 81 -6.19 -5.81 12.79
C TYR A 81 -7.28 -6.20 11.80
N ALA A 82 -8.08 -7.24 12.10
CA ALA A 82 -9.20 -7.64 11.25
C ALA A 82 -10.30 -6.55 11.20
N GLY A 83 -10.60 -5.93 12.34
CA GLY A 83 -11.57 -4.83 12.43
C GLY A 83 -11.12 -3.58 11.68
N VAL A 84 -9.92 -3.10 12.01
CA VAL A 84 -9.32 -1.91 11.41
C VAL A 84 -9.04 -2.11 9.93
N GLY A 85 -8.53 -3.27 9.54
CA GLY A 85 -8.18 -3.60 8.15
C GLY A 85 -9.36 -3.48 7.19
N LYS A 86 -10.58 -3.87 7.62
CA LYS A 86 -11.79 -3.69 6.81
C LYS A 86 -12.13 -2.20 6.62
N ALA A 87 -12.16 -1.42 7.70
CA ALA A 87 -12.49 -0.01 7.65
C ALA A 87 -11.46 0.78 6.83
N LEU A 88 -10.18 0.45 6.99
CA LEU A 88 -9.07 0.96 6.21
C LEU A 88 -9.24 0.66 4.71
N LEU A 89 -9.57 -0.58 4.34
CA LEU A 89 -9.83 -0.95 2.94
C LEU A 89 -10.99 -0.16 2.35
N GLU A 90 -12.10 -0.02 3.08
CA GLU A 90 -13.26 0.77 2.65
C GLU A 90 -12.90 2.24 2.40
N HIS A 91 -12.09 2.82 3.29
CA HIS A 91 -11.58 4.20 3.15
C HIS A 91 -10.63 4.37 1.96
N LEU A 92 -9.72 3.41 1.75
CA LEU A 92 -8.68 3.50 0.70
C LEU A 92 -9.20 3.14 -0.69
N THR A 93 -10.21 2.28 -0.79
CA THR A 93 -10.77 1.80 -2.07
C THR A 93 -11.07 2.92 -3.07
N PRO A 94 -11.83 3.99 -2.73
CA PRO A 94 -12.11 5.07 -3.67
C PRO A 94 -10.83 5.82 -4.12
N LYS A 95 -9.86 6.00 -3.23
CA LYS A 95 -8.58 6.67 -3.50
C LYS A 95 -7.72 5.84 -4.46
N ILE A 96 -7.67 4.53 -4.22
CA ILE A 96 -7.01 3.56 -5.11
C ILE A 96 -7.68 3.56 -6.49
N ALA A 97 -9.02 3.53 -6.54
CA ALA A 97 -9.76 3.56 -7.79
C ALA A 97 -9.47 4.83 -8.62
N LEU A 98 -9.38 5.99 -7.97
CA LEU A 98 -8.98 7.25 -8.61
C LEU A 98 -7.56 7.17 -9.19
N LEU A 99 -6.59 6.76 -8.37
CA LEU A 99 -5.20 6.63 -8.77
C LEU A 99 -5.04 5.68 -9.96
N VAL A 100 -5.67 4.51 -9.89
CA VAL A 100 -5.56 3.46 -10.92
C VAL A 100 -6.25 3.87 -12.21
N THR A 101 -7.44 4.48 -12.13
CA THR A 101 -8.14 5.00 -13.31
C THR A 101 -7.32 6.06 -14.03
N LYS A 102 -6.55 6.85 -13.29
CA LYS A 102 -5.60 7.79 -13.88
C LYS A 102 -4.38 7.07 -14.49
N ALA A 103 -3.84 6.09 -13.78
CA ALA A 103 -2.70 5.29 -14.23
C ALA A 103 -2.99 4.51 -15.52
N GLU A 104 -4.20 3.96 -15.69
CA GLU A 104 -4.62 3.26 -16.92
C GLU A 104 -4.42 4.10 -18.19
N LYS A 105 -4.65 5.42 -18.09
CA LYS A 105 -4.57 6.34 -19.23
C LYS A 105 -3.14 6.78 -19.54
N GLU A 106 -2.33 6.98 -18.50
CA GLU A 106 -1.10 7.78 -18.60
C GLU A 106 0.17 7.05 -18.17
N TYR A 107 0.07 6.03 -17.32
CA TYR A 107 1.23 5.36 -16.76
C TYR A 107 1.84 4.36 -17.73
N ARG A 108 3.07 4.65 -18.19
CA ARG A 108 3.85 3.77 -19.08
C ARG A 108 4.99 3.02 -18.38
N GLY A 109 5.21 3.28 -17.09
CA GLY A 109 6.27 2.62 -16.31
C GLY A 109 5.92 1.17 -15.96
N LYS A 110 6.90 0.49 -15.35
CA LYS A 110 6.70 -0.85 -14.76
C LYS A 110 6.31 -0.76 -13.29
N ALA A 111 7.07 0.01 -12.52
CA ALA A 111 6.77 0.34 -11.13
C ALA A 111 7.50 1.61 -10.71
N ASP A 112 6.86 2.43 -9.88
CA ASP A 112 7.40 3.66 -9.31
C ASP A 112 6.85 3.89 -7.90
N ILE A 113 7.72 4.39 -7.01
CA ILE A 113 7.31 4.97 -5.73
C ILE A 113 6.72 6.35 -6.02
N LEU A 114 5.48 6.56 -5.57
CA LEU A 114 4.70 7.79 -5.73
C LEU A 114 4.68 8.64 -4.46
N LEU A 115 4.87 8.02 -3.29
CA LEU A 115 4.93 8.70 -1.99
C LEU A 115 6.01 8.05 -1.12
N ASP A 116 6.81 8.90 -0.50
CA ASP A 116 7.68 8.60 0.65
C ASP A 116 7.50 9.77 1.62
N ASP A 117 6.73 9.53 2.67
CA ASP A 117 6.40 10.49 3.72
C ASP A 117 7.08 10.11 5.03
N GLY A 118 8.38 9.82 4.94
CA GLY A 118 9.17 9.45 6.11
C GLY A 118 9.06 7.97 6.46
N MET A 119 9.01 7.09 5.45
CA MET A 119 9.14 5.64 5.69
C MET A 119 10.41 5.33 6.51
N SER A 120 10.28 4.44 7.48
CA SER A 120 11.39 3.86 8.23
C SER A 120 12.41 3.15 7.33
N PRO A 121 13.62 2.85 7.82
CA PRO A 121 14.58 2.02 7.10
C PRO A 121 13.99 0.68 6.64
N GLU A 122 13.23 0.01 7.50
CA GLU A 122 12.61 -1.29 7.29
C GLU A 122 11.55 -1.23 6.18
N LEU A 123 10.64 -0.26 6.25
CA LEU A 123 9.65 -0.01 5.19
C LEU A 123 10.31 0.35 3.86
N LYS A 124 11.36 1.18 3.89
CA LYS A 124 12.12 1.52 2.68
C LYS A 124 12.73 0.28 2.05
N GLU A 125 13.43 -0.54 2.83
CA GLU A 125 14.01 -1.78 2.34
C GLU A 125 12.96 -2.67 1.69
N PHE A 126 11.82 -2.86 2.36
CA PHE A 126 10.69 -3.61 1.82
C PHE A 126 10.22 -3.01 0.48
N PHE A 127 9.90 -1.72 0.43
CA PHE A 127 9.40 -1.04 -0.77
C PHE A 127 10.40 -1.08 -1.94
N TYR A 128 11.68 -0.84 -1.68
CA TYR A 128 12.72 -0.90 -2.71
C TYR A 128 12.93 -2.32 -3.23
N SER A 129 12.78 -3.34 -2.37
CA SER A 129 12.82 -4.74 -2.80
C SER A 129 11.67 -5.05 -3.78
N ILE A 130 10.44 -4.62 -3.46
CA ILE A 130 9.26 -4.79 -4.30
C ILE A 130 9.41 -4.02 -5.61
N LEU A 131 9.86 -2.77 -5.55
CA LEU A 131 10.15 -1.94 -6.72
C LEU A 131 11.13 -2.63 -7.67
N ALA A 132 12.23 -3.17 -7.12
CA ALA A 132 13.25 -3.85 -7.91
C ALA A 132 12.69 -5.11 -8.58
N LYS A 133 11.94 -5.95 -7.87
CA LYS A 133 11.31 -7.16 -8.42
C LYS A 133 10.37 -6.84 -9.58
N HIS A 134 9.46 -5.86 -9.42
CA HIS A 134 8.53 -5.43 -10.48
C HIS A 134 9.26 -4.87 -11.70
N ARG A 135 10.30 -4.05 -11.51
CA ARG A 135 11.10 -3.51 -12.62
C ARG A 135 11.81 -4.61 -13.41
N GLN A 136 12.21 -5.69 -12.73
CA GLN A 136 12.78 -6.89 -13.33
C GLN A 136 11.74 -7.82 -13.96
N GLY A 137 10.44 -7.57 -13.78
CA GLY A 137 9.36 -8.46 -14.23
C GLY A 137 9.29 -9.77 -13.44
N LYS A 138 9.78 -9.76 -12.19
CA LYS A 138 9.68 -10.89 -11.27
C LYS A 138 8.46 -10.71 -10.39
N SER A 139 7.80 -11.83 -10.06
CA SER A 139 6.76 -11.81 -9.03
C SER A 139 7.38 -11.35 -7.71
N PRO A 140 6.82 -10.35 -7.02
CA PRO A 140 7.22 -10.02 -5.66
C PRO A 140 6.90 -11.16 -4.69
N TYR A 141 5.87 -11.95 -5.03
CA TYR A 141 5.39 -13.12 -4.33
C TYR A 141 6.07 -14.36 -4.91
N GLU A 142 7.30 -14.62 -4.48
CA GLU A 142 7.70 -16.02 -4.34
C GLU A 142 7.03 -16.48 -3.05
N GLN A 143 6.06 -17.38 -3.15
CA GLN A 143 5.53 -18.05 -1.96
C GLN A 143 6.73 -18.70 -1.27
N THR A 144 7.24 -18.10 -0.20
CA THR A 144 7.93 -18.89 0.82
C THR A 144 6.91 -19.91 1.27
N GLU A 145 7.16 -21.18 0.89
CA GLU A 145 6.45 -22.33 1.41
C GLU A 145 6.33 -22.16 2.94
N VAL A 146 5.10 -22.27 3.43
CA VAL A 146 4.83 -22.36 4.87
C VAL A 146 5.60 -23.58 5.37
N ALA A 147 6.59 -23.37 6.25
CA ALA A 147 7.30 -24.43 6.95
C ALA A 147 6.42 -25.07 8.02
#